data_AF-A0A2H0W5Y5-F1
#
_entry.id   AF-A0A2H0W5Y5-F1
#
_cell.length_a   1.000
_cell.length_b   1.000
_cell.length_c   1.000
_cell.angle_alpha   90.00
_cell.angle_beta   90.00
_cell.angle_gamma   90.00
#
_symmetry.space_group_name_H-M   'P 1'
#
loop_
_entity.id
_entity.type
_entity.pdbx_description
1 polymer ?
#
loop_
_entity_poly.entity_id
_entity_poly.type
_entity_poly.pdbx_seq_one_letter_code
_entity_poly.pdbx_strand_id
1 'polypeptide(L)'
;MIELETRKHGRRSRKKTNIILRWIVVVLAAIILLDIITIPLRKSWSDNYFQSGQTYLDQKKYLSAELEFEKALLIYPSNKIAQTDLDLAKKAETDISVLEQYYKERKIDAKINAFVQAKAIPSTPADAVKISKSLIESGEYQLAILSAKTATEMDSHYVTGWEYYGIASFLSSRSVEIGATAKQKYLNQVTTAKSHLTEIPEILK
;
A
#
# COMPACT_ATOMS: atom_id res chain seq x y z
N MET A 1 68.88 31.92 21.79
CA MET A 1 68.45 32.17 20.39
C MET A 1 67.49 31.11 19.84
N ILE A 2 67.51 29.87 20.34
CA ILE A 2 66.72 28.72 19.81
C ILE A 2 65.21 28.80 20.16
N GLU A 3 64.82 29.55 21.20
CA GLU A 3 63.43 29.63 21.68
C GLU A 3 62.47 30.51 20.82
N LEU A 4 63.03 31.38 19.97
CA LEU A 4 62.24 32.29 19.13
C LEU A 4 61.76 31.64 17.81
N GLU A 5 62.50 30.66 17.29
CA GLU A 5 62.15 29.99 16.02
C GLU A 5 61.02 28.97 16.18
N THR A 6 60.99 28.22 17.30
CA THR A 6 59.91 27.26 17.61
C THR A 6 58.56 27.97 17.76
N ARG A 7 58.52 29.17 18.36
CA ARG A 7 57.30 29.99 18.46
C ARG A 7 56.80 30.50 17.11
N LYS A 8 57.68 30.75 16.14
CA LYS A 8 57.32 31.28 14.81
C LYS A 8 56.68 30.20 13.94
N HIS A 9 57.16 28.95 14.02
CA HIS A 9 56.55 27.82 13.32
C HIS A 9 55.18 27.42 13.89
N GLY A 10 55.00 27.44 15.22
CA GLY A 10 53.70 27.17 15.85
C GLY A 10 52.61 28.19 15.49
N ARG A 11 52.96 29.49 15.37
CA ARG A 11 52.01 30.53 14.93
C ARG A 11 51.61 30.41 13.47
N ARG A 12 52.55 30.05 12.58
CA ARG A 12 52.27 29.88 11.14
C ARG A 12 51.42 28.64 10.86
N SER A 13 51.65 27.56 11.59
CA SER A 13 50.83 26.34 11.55
C SER A 13 49.40 26.61 12.03
N ARG A 14 49.22 27.18 13.24
CA ARG A 14 47.89 27.57 13.77
C ARG A 14 47.11 28.50 12.84
N LYS A 15 47.79 29.45 12.18
CA LYS A 15 47.13 30.40 11.26
C LYS A 15 46.61 29.71 10.00
N LYS A 16 47.33 28.71 9.46
CA LYS A 16 46.87 27.89 8.32
C LYS A 16 45.69 27.00 8.73
N THR A 17 45.73 26.38 9.92
CA THR A 17 44.63 25.55 10.43
C THR A 17 43.34 26.35 10.59
N ASN A 18 43.42 27.59 11.08
CA ASN A 18 42.25 28.48 11.22
C ASN A 18 41.64 28.90 9.88
N ILE A 19 42.44 29.02 8.82
CA ILE A 19 41.94 29.32 7.47
C ILE A 19 41.22 28.10 6.89
N ILE A 20 41.80 26.91 7.02
CA ILE A 20 41.18 25.65 6.56
C ILE A 20 39.86 25.39 7.29
N LEU A 21 39.83 25.57 8.62
CA LEU A 21 38.61 25.38 9.42
C LEU A 21 37.49 26.33 8.99
N ARG A 22 37.80 27.59 8.67
CA ARG A 22 36.80 28.56 8.15
C ARG A 22 36.21 28.11 6.82
N TRP A 23 37.03 27.62 5.89
CA TRP A 23 36.54 27.13 4.60
C TRP A 23 35.67 25.87 4.76
N ILE A 24 36.03 24.96 5.66
CA ILE A 24 35.20 23.79 5.99
C ILE A 24 33.81 24.24 6.50
N VAL A 25 33.75 25.21 7.41
CA VAL A 25 32.48 25.74 7.93
C VAL A 25 31.65 26.38 6.83
N VAL A 26 32.27 27.15 5.93
CA VAL A 26 31.57 27.76 4.79
C VAL A 26 31.00 26.71 3.84
N VAL A 27 31.78 25.66 3.53
CA VAL A 27 31.33 24.56 2.67
C VAL A 27 30.17 23.79 3.31
N LEU A 28 30.26 23.49 4.61
CA LEU A 28 29.17 22.82 5.34
C LEU A 28 27.90 23.69 5.36
N ALA A 29 28.03 24.99 5.61
CA ALA A 29 26.90 25.91 5.57
C ALA A 29 26.28 25.99 4.17
N ALA A 30 27.09 25.96 3.11
CA ALA A 30 26.61 25.95 1.74
C ALA A 30 25.84 24.66 1.40
N ILE A 31 26.31 23.49 1.85
CA ILE A 31 25.59 22.20 1.69
C ILE A 31 24.22 22.26 2.39
N ILE A 32 24.19 22.73 3.64
CA ILE A 32 22.93 22.88 4.40
C ILE A 32 21.97 23.85 3.69
N LEU A 33 22.47 24.97 3.17
CA LEU A 33 21.66 25.93 2.40
C LEU A 33 21.09 25.30 1.13
N LEU A 34 21.89 24.54 0.38
CA LEU A 34 21.44 23.82 -0.82
C LEU A 34 20.35 22.80 -0.46
N ASP A 35 20.52 22.07 0.64
CA ASP A 35 19.52 21.10 1.12
C ASP A 35 18.18 21.76 1.44
N ILE A 36 18.20 22.95 2.06
CA ILE A 36 16.99 23.72 2.40
C ILE A 36 16.30 24.25 1.14
N ILE A 37 17.06 24.85 0.21
CA ILE A 37 16.52 25.43 -1.04
C ILE A 37 15.85 24.35 -1.90
N THR A 38 16.33 23.12 -1.85
CA THR A 38 15.81 21.99 -2.63
C THR A 38 14.60 21.28 -1.98
N ILE A 39 14.25 21.58 -0.72
CA ILE A 39 13.05 21.03 -0.04
C ILE A 39 11.76 21.19 -0.87
N PRO A 40 11.36 22.39 -1.33
CA PRO A 40 10.10 22.56 -2.06
C PRO A 40 10.06 21.75 -3.35
N LEU A 41 11.20 21.63 -4.05
CA LEU A 41 11.31 20.84 -5.27
C LEU A 41 11.16 19.34 -4.98
N ARG A 42 11.89 18.82 -3.98
CA ARG A 42 11.75 17.42 -3.55
C ARG A 42 10.33 17.11 -3.10
N LYS A 43 9.71 18.02 -2.35
CA LYS A 43 8.31 17.87 -1.93
C LYS A 43 7.37 17.76 -3.13
N SER A 44 7.48 18.68 -4.10
CA SER A 44 6.63 18.65 -5.30
C SER A 44 6.79 17.36 -6.11
N TRP A 45 8.01 16.85 -6.28
CA TRP A 45 8.23 15.58 -6.97
C TRP A 45 7.68 14.39 -6.19
N SER A 46 7.89 14.38 -4.87
CA SER A 46 7.27 13.40 -3.97
C SER A 46 5.74 13.41 -4.09
N ASP A 47 5.12 14.60 -4.14
CA ASP A 47 3.66 14.74 -4.24
C ASP A 47 3.12 14.14 -5.55
N ASN A 48 3.86 14.24 -6.66
CA ASN A 48 3.49 13.60 -7.93
C ASN A 48 3.49 12.07 -7.84
N TYR A 49 4.56 11.49 -7.27
CA TYR A 49 4.63 10.04 -7.03
C TYR A 49 3.54 9.58 -6.05
N PHE A 50 3.28 10.36 -5.00
CA PHE A 50 2.21 10.09 -4.06
C PHE A 50 0.83 10.05 -4.75
N GLN A 51 0.50 11.04 -5.59
CA GLN A 51 -0.77 11.06 -6.34
C GLN A 51 -0.90 9.88 -7.32
N SER A 52 0.20 9.48 -7.96
CA SER A 52 0.26 8.28 -8.80
C SER A 52 -0.05 7.01 -7.98
N GLY A 53 0.57 6.88 -6.79
CA GLY A 53 0.29 5.80 -5.85
C GLY A 53 -1.17 5.73 -5.41
N GLN A 54 -1.78 6.88 -5.10
CA GLN A 54 -3.20 6.98 -4.78
C GLN A 54 -4.10 6.53 -5.95
N THR A 55 -3.74 6.91 -7.18
CA THR A 55 -4.46 6.49 -8.38
C THR A 55 -4.38 4.97 -8.58
N TYR A 56 -3.22 4.37 -8.36
CA TYR A 56 -3.08 2.92 -8.41
C TYR A 56 -3.85 2.21 -7.29
N LEU A 57 -3.88 2.79 -6.09
CA LEU A 57 -4.63 2.23 -4.97
C LEU A 57 -6.15 2.24 -5.20
N ASP A 58 -6.69 3.27 -5.88
CA ASP A 58 -8.09 3.28 -6.31
C ASP A 58 -8.43 2.15 -7.28
N GLN A 59 -7.46 1.82 -8.13
CA GLN A 59 -7.55 0.72 -9.09
C GLN A 59 -7.26 -0.63 -8.45
N LYS A 60 -6.99 -0.69 -7.14
CA LYS A 60 -6.57 -1.90 -6.41
C LYS A 60 -5.30 -2.54 -7.00
N LYS A 61 -4.44 -1.70 -7.58
CA LYS A 61 -3.13 -2.11 -8.09
C LYS A 61 -2.07 -1.91 -7.01
N TYR A 62 -2.04 -2.82 -6.04
CA TYR A 62 -1.32 -2.61 -4.79
C TYR A 62 0.18 -2.54 -4.98
N LEU A 63 0.77 -3.47 -5.74
CA LEU A 63 2.22 -3.44 -6.03
C LEU A 63 2.65 -2.14 -6.71
N SER A 64 1.89 -1.69 -7.71
CA SER A 64 2.13 -0.39 -8.36
C SER A 64 1.97 0.77 -7.39
N ALA A 65 0.95 0.76 -6.53
CA ALA A 65 0.75 1.80 -5.51
C ALA A 65 1.92 1.86 -4.51
N GLU A 66 2.34 0.71 -3.99
CA GLU A 66 3.47 0.59 -3.07
C GLU A 66 4.75 1.17 -3.68
N LEU A 67 5.05 0.80 -4.94
CA LEU A 67 6.23 1.30 -5.64
C LEU A 67 6.22 2.83 -5.77
N GLU A 68 5.08 3.42 -6.10
CA GLU A 68 4.95 4.88 -6.24
C GLU A 68 5.06 5.59 -4.88
N PHE A 69 4.47 5.04 -3.81
CA PHE A 69 4.64 5.59 -2.46
C PHE A 69 6.09 5.48 -1.97
N GLU A 70 6.77 4.37 -2.28
CA GLU A 70 8.20 4.21 -1.96
C GLU A 70 9.08 5.23 -2.70
N LYS A 71 8.78 5.54 -3.97
CA LYS A 71 9.46 6.63 -4.70
C LYS A 71 9.20 8.00 -4.06
N ALA A 72 7.97 8.27 -3.62
CA ALA A 72 7.64 9.51 -2.92
C ALA A 72 8.47 9.67 -1.63
N LEU A 73 8.59 8.60 -0.84
CA LEU A 73 9.37 8.55 0.39
C LEU A 73 10.88 8.61 0.15
N LEU A 74 11.38 8.01 -0.94
CA LEU A 74 12.79 8.11 -1.31
C LEU A 74 13.19 9.57 -1.59
N ILE A 75 12.31 10.34 -2.23
CA ILE A 75 12.55 11.74 -2.56
C ILE A 75 12.31 12.66 -1.36
N TYR A 76 11.27 12.40 -0.57
CA TYR A 76 10.92 13.19 0.60
C TYR A 76 10.57 12.27 1.80
N PRO A 77 11.58 11.79 2.55
CA PRO A 77 11.38 10.82 3.62
C PRO A 77 10.46 11.28 4.76
N SER A 78 10.27 12.59 4.91
CA SER A 78 9.36 13.18 5.89
C SER A 78 7.88 13.21 5.45
N ASN A 79 7.54 12.64 4.29
CA ASN A 79 6.15 12.54 3.83
C ASN A 79 5.36 11.49 4.64
N LYS A 80 4.83 11.90 5.80
CA LYS A 80 4.05 11.02 6.67
C LYS A 80 2.79 10.45 6.00
N ILE A 81 2.20 11.20 5.07
CA ILE A 81 0.98 10.78 4.37
C ILE A 81 1.34 9.65 3.40
N ALA A 82 2.41 9.80 2.62
CA ALA A 82 2.88 8.72 1.74
C ALA A 82 3.27 7.44 2.51
N GLN A 83 3.87 7.57 3.70
CA GLN A 83 4.13 6.41 4.56
C GLN A 83 2.84 5.74 5.03
N THR A 84 1.83 6.52 5.36
CA THR A 84 0.54 6.00 5.83
C THR A 84 -0.19 5.27 4.70
N ASP A 85 -0.21 5.85 3.49
CA ASP A 85 -0.84 5.23 2.32
C ASP A 85 -0.05 4.00 1.80
N LEU A 86 1.28 3.96 1.99
CA LEU A 86 2.10 2.76 1.75
C LEU A 86 1.69 1.62 2.68
N ASP A 87 1.58 1.88 3.98
CA ASP A 87 1.15 0.89 4.96
C ASP A 87 -0.29 0.42 4.70
N LEU A 88 -1.14 1.35 4.23
CA LEU A 88 -2.51 1.05 3.83
C LEU A 88 -2.55 0.12 2.61
N ALA A 89 -1.77 0.40 1.56
CA ALA A 89 -1.68 -0.43 0.35
C ALA A 89 -1.24 -1.86 0.69
N LYS A 90 -0.18 -2.01 1.50
CA LYS A 90 0.34 -3.31 1.96
C LYS A 90 -0.71 -4.13 2.72
N LYS A 91 -1.51 -3.48 3.56
CA LYS A 91 -2.59 -4.15 4.30
C LYS A 91 -3.75 -4.53 3.37
N ALA A 92 -4.12 -3.62 2.48
CA ALA A 92 -5.25 -3.77 1.56
C ALA A 92 -5.09 -4.94 0.59
N GLU A 93 -3.86 -5.35 0.27
CA GLU A 93 -3.61 -6.56 -0.52
C GLU A 93 -4.28 -7.80 0.06
N THR A 94 -4.29 -7.90 1.40
CA THR A 94 -4.79 -9.08 2.11
C THR A 94 -6.14 -8.85 2.75
N ASP A 95 -6.45 -7.60 3.11
CA ASP A 95 -7.68 -7.23 3.78
C ASP A 95 -8.23 -5.95 3.15
N ILE A 96 -9.14 -6.12 2.20
CA ILE A 96 -9.75 -5.00 1.49
C ILE A 96 -10.46 -4.03 2.42
N SER A 97 -10.96 -4.49 3.59
CA SER A 97 -11.79 -3.67 4.49
C SER A 97 -11.12 -2.40 4.99
N VAL A 98 -9.78 -2.39 5.05
CA VAL A 98 -9.00 -1.21 5.44
C VAL A 98 -9.17 -0.02 4.49
N LEU A 99 -9.55 -0.25 3.24
CA LEU A 99 -9.77 0.81 2.25
C LEU A 99 -11.14 1.50 2.37
N GLU A 100 -12.03 1.03 3.24
CA GLU A 100 -13.36 1.64 3.37
C GLU A 100 -13.27 3.11 3.78
N GLN A 101 -12.46 3.42 4.79
CA GLN A 101 -12.28 4.81 5.26
C GLN A 101 -11.55 5.65 4.22
N TYR A 102 -10.54 5.07 3.56
CA TYR A 102 -9.80 5.72 2.48
C TYR A 102 -10.72 6.18 1.34
N TYR A 103 -11.62 5.30 0.86
CA TYR A 103 -12.56 5.66 -0.20
C TYR A 103 -13.59 6.70 0.25
N LYS A 104 -13.99 6.72 1.53
CA LYS A 104 -14.85 7.77 2.09
C LYS A 104 -14.15 9.14 2.10
N GLU A 105 -12.91 9.20 2.56
CA GLU A 105 -12.12 10.44 2.59
C GLU A 105 -11.87 10.99 1.19
N ARG A 106 -11.64 10.10 0.23
CA ARG A 106 -11.47 10.45 -1.19
C ARG A 106 -12.77 10.61 -1.97
N LYS A 107 -13.93 10.37 -1.33
CA LYS A 107 -15.27 10.51 -1.92
C LYS A 107 -15.46 9.71 -3.22
N ILE A 108 -15.02 8.46 -3.22
CA ILE A 108 -15.12 7.57 -4.37
C ILE A 108 -16.43 6.77 -4.27
N ASP A 109 -17.55 7.42 -4.59
CA ASP A 109 -18.92 6.91 -4.34
C ASP A 109 -19.15 5.49 -4.87
N ALA A 110 -18.65 5.17 -6.06
CA ALA A 110 -18.78 3.82 -6.62
C ALA A 110 -18.14 2.74 -5.72
N LYS A 111 -16.96 3.01 -5.16
CA LYS A 111 -16.26 2.09 -4.25
C LYS A 111 -16.94 2.03 -2.89
N ILE A 112 -17.41 3.17 -2.37
CA ILE A 112 -18.18 3.23 -1.12
C ILE A 112 -19.46 2.38 -1.25
N ASN A 113 -20.19 2.52 -2.35
CA ASN A 113 -21.42 1.76 -2.60
C ASN A 113 -21.14 0.25 -2.71
N ALA A 114 -20.07 -0.15 -3.41
CA ALA A 114 -19.66 -1.55 -3.48
C ALA A 114 -19.33 -2.13 -2.09
N PHE A 115 -18.70 -1.33 -1.21
CA PHE A 115 -18.48 -1.70 0.19
C PHE A 115 -19.78 -1.87 0.98
N VAL A 116 -20.71 -0.93 0.84
CA VAL A 116 -22.02 -1.00 1.50
C VAL A 116 -22.76 -2.26 1.06
N GLN A 117 -22.74 -2.58 -0.24
CA GLN A 117 -23.33 -3.81 -0.76
C GLN A 117 -22.65 -5.05 -0.19
N ALA A 118 -21.32 -5.12 -0.23
CA ALA A 118 -20.55 -6.28 0.23
C ALA A 118 -20.75 -6.59 1.72
N LYS A 119 -20.99 -5.56 2.54
CA LYS A 119 -21.18 -5.66 4.00
C LYS A 119 -22.65 -5.70 4.43
N ALA A 120 -23.60 -5.64 3.50
CA ALA A 120 -25.01 -5.73 3.83
C ALA A 120 -25.28 -7.07 4.53
N ILE A 121 -26.07 -7.04 5.61
CA ILE A 121 -26.52 -8.25 6.29
C ILE A 121 -27.75 -8.75 5.51
N PRO A 122 -27.64 -9.85 4.75
CA PRO A 122 -28.76 -10.36 3.96
C PRO A 122 -29.72 -11.16 4.83
N SER A 123 -30.96 -11.31 4.36
CA SER A 123 -31.97 -12.14 5.04
C SER A 123 -31.69 -13.64 4.88
N THR A 124 -31.05 -14.04 3.77
CA THR A 124 -30.75 -15.44 3.46
C THR A 124 -29.31 -15.62 2.94
N PRO A 125 -28.71 -16.81 3.08
CA PRO A 125 -27.40 -17.08 2.49
C PRO A 125 -27.41 -16.96 0.95
N ALA A 126 -28.56 -17.23 0.31
CA ALA A 126 -28.75 -17.05 -1.14
C ALA A 126 -28.67 -15.57 -1.56
N ASP A 127 -29.19 -14.65 -0.75
CA ASP A 127 -29.08 -13.21 -0.99
C ASP A 127 -27.62 -12.73 -0.87
N ALA A 128 -26.86 -13.25 0.11
CA ALA A 128 -25.41 -13.00 0.21
C ALA A 128 -24.66 -13.47 -1.04
N VAL A 129 -24.97 -14.66 -1.56
CA VAL A 129 -24.40 -15.16 -2.82
C VAL A 129 -24.77 -14.27 -3.99
N LYS A 130 -26.01 -13.78 -4.07
CA LYS A 130 -26.43 -12.85 -5.14
C LYS A 130 -25.61 -11.57 -5.15
N ILE A 131 -25.32 -11.01 -3.96
CA ILE A 131 -24.42 -9.86 -3.82
C ILE A 131 -23.01 -10.22 -4.29
N SER A 132 -22.47 -11.36 -3.83
CA SER A 132 -21.14 -11.83 -4.25
C SER A 132 -21.03 -11.97 -5.76
N LYS A 133 -22.02 -12.61 -6.39
CA LYS A 133 -22.09 -12.76 -7.85
C LYS A 133 -22.07 -11.41 -8.56
N SER A 134 -22.89 -10.45 -8.13
CA SER A 134 -22.92 -9.11 -8.71
C SER A 134 -21.58 -8.38 -8.60
N LEU A 135 -20.87 -8.54 -7.46
CA LEU A 135 -19.53 -7.99 -7.27
C LEU A 135 -18.49 -8.69 -8.17
N ILE A 136 -18.57 -10.01 -8.36
CA ILE A 136 -17.71 -10.74 -9.30
C ILE A 136 -17.93 -10.24 -10.74
N GLU A 137 -19.18 -10.09 -11.16
CA GLU A 137 -19.54 -9.57 -12.49
C GLU A 137 -19.01 -8.15 -12.71
N SER A 138 -18.93 -7.36 -11.62
CA SER A 138 -18.38 -6.00 -11.62
C SER A 138 -16.85 -5.95 -11.51
N GLY A 139 -16.17 -7.11 -11.39
CA GLY A 139 -14.72 -7.19 -11.21
C GLY A 139 -14.24 -6.91 -9.77
N GLU A 140 -15.14 -6.74 -8.82
CA GLU A 140 -14.85 -6.40 -7.42
C GLU A 140 -14.56 -7.66 -6.58
N TYR A 141 -13.65 -8.51 -7.04
CA TYR A 141 -13.42 -9.87 -6.50
C TYR A 141 -13.13 -9.88 -5.00
N GLN A 142 -12.26 -8.99 -4.50
CA GLN A 142 -11.93 -8.94 -3.07
C GLN A 142 -13.13 -8.54 -2.20
N LEU A 143 -14.05 -7.72 -2.72
CA LEU A 143 -15.30 -7.38 -2.02
C LEU A 143 -16.30 -8.53 -2.09
N ALA A 144 -16.36 -9.25 -3.21
CA ALA A 144 -17.20 -10.43 -3.37
C ALA A 144 -16.86 -11.54 -2.36
N ILE A 145 -15.61 -11.63 -1.91
CA ILE A 145 -15.18 -12.54 -0.83
C ILE A 145 -15.94 -12.23 0.46
N LEU A 146 -16.20 -10.95 0.79
CA LEU A 146 -16.89 -10.58 2.03
C LEU A 146 -18.31 -11.13 2.06
N SER A 147 -19.10 -10.88 1.00
CA SER A 147 -20.48 -11.36 0.94
C SER A 147 -20.58 -12.88 0.75
N ALA A 148 -19.67 -13.51 -0.01
CA ALA A 148 -19.63 -14.96 -0.10
C ALA A 148 -19.29 -15.61 1.25
N LYS A 149 -18.34 -15.04 1.99
CA LYS A 149 -18.01 -15.49 3.35
C LYS A 149 -19.20 -15.36 4.28
N THR A 150 -19.94 -14.25 4.20
CA THR A 150 -21.20 -14.09 4.95
C THR A 150 -22.17 -15.23 4.65
N ALA A 151 -22.33 -15.68 3.39
CA ALA A 151 -23.18 -16.84 3.09
C ALA A 151 -22.71 -18.12 3.83
N THR A 152 -21.40 -18.38 3.85
CA THR A 152 -20.82 -19.55 4.55
C THR A 152 -20.93 -19.45 6.08
N GLU A 153 -20.97 -18.23 6.62
CA GLU A 153 -21.14 -17.99 8.06
C GLU A 153 -22.61 -18.10 8.48
N MET A 154 -23.54 -17.72 7.59
CA MET A 154 -24.99 -17.88 7.80
C MET A 154 -25.41 -19.35 7.76
N ASP A 155 -24.86 -20.13 6.83
CA ASP A 155 -25.06 -21.57 6.74
C ASP A 155 -23.80 -22.26 6.22
N SER A 156 -23.15 -23.02 7.10
CA SER A 156 -21.91 -23.74 6.80
C SER A 156 -22.09 -24.91 5.82
N HIS A 157 -23.31 -25.38 5.61
CA HIS A 157 -23.64 -26.45 4.65
C HIS A 157 -24.15 -25.90 3.32
N TYR A 158 -24.25 -24.56 3.17
CA TYR A 158 -24.69 -23.96 1.92
C TYR A 158 -23.59 -23.99 0.88
N VAL A 159 -23.60 -25.06 0.07
CA VAL A 159 -22.58 -25.38 -0.95
C VAL A 159 -22.33 -24.20 -1.90
N THR A 160 -23.39 -23.50 -2.34
CA THR A 160 -23.24 -22.34 -3.25
C THR A 160 -22.50 -21.18 -2.58
N GLY A 161 -22.61 -21.01 -1.26
CA GLY A 161 -21.81 -20.03 -0.52
C GLY A 161 -20.31 -20.32 -0.62
N TRP A 162 -19.93 -21.59 -0.39
CA TRP A 162 -18.55 -22.05 -0.52
C TRP A 162 -18.05 -21.98 -1.96
N GLU A 163 -18.89 -22.28 -2.94
CA GLU A 163 -18.56 -22.17 -4.37
C GLU A 163 -18.15 -20.73 -4.72
N TYR A 164 -19.00 -19.75 -4.41
CA TYR A 164 -18.71 -18.34 -4.70
C TYR A 164 -17.57 -17.78 -3.86
N TYR A 165 -17.39 -18.28 -2.64
CA TYR A 165 -16.23 -17.94 -1.80
C TYR A 165 -14.92 -18.42 -2.47
N GLY A 166 -14.92 -19.65 -2.99
CA GLY A 166 -13.81 -20.20 -3.76
C GLY A 166 -13.53 -19.43 -5.05
N ILE A 167 -14.57 -19.12 -5.83
CA ILE A 167 -14.44 -18.37 -7.09
C ILE A 167 -13.87 -16.97 -6.84
N ALA A 168 -14.44 -16.21 -5.90
CA ALA A 168 -13.98 -14.86 -5.59
C ALA A 168 -12.53 -14.84 -5.07
N SER A 169 -12.17 -15.84 -4.25
CA SER A 169 -10.80 -16.03 -3.76
C SER A 169 -9.84 -16.37 -4.89
N PHE A 170 -10.22 -17.29 -5.79
CA PHE A 170 -9.40 -17.67 -6.93
C PHE A 170 -9.14 -16.49 -7.86
N LEU A 171 -10.20 -15.74 -8.23
CA LEU A 171 -10.08 -14.55 -9.06
C LEU A 171 -9.19 -13.48 -8.42
N SER A 172 -9.34 -13.26 -7.11
CA SER A 172 -8.45 -12.36 -6.37
C SER A 172 -6.99 -12.82 -6.41
N SER A 173 -6.73 -14.13 -6.27
CA SER A 173 -5.37 -14.71 -6.36
C SER A 173 -4.72 -14.59 -7.74
N ARG A 174 -5.52 -14.44 -8.80
CA ARG A 174 -5.03 -14.26 -10.17
C ARG A 174 -4.74 -12.81 -10.53
N SER A 175 -5.08 -11.85 -9.66
CA SER A 175 -4.66 -10.46 -9.84
C SER A 175 -3.13 -10.38 -9.91
N VAL A 176 -2.61 -9.68 -10.92
CA VAL A 176 -1.16 -9.51 -11.13
C VAL A 176 -0.57 -8.40 -10.26
N GLU A 177 -1.43 -7.60 -9.61
CA GLU A 177 -1.05 -6.41 -8.82
C GLU A 177 -1.21 -6.65 -7.31
N ILE A 178 -1.02 -7.90 -6.86
CA ILE A 178 -0.96 -8.27 -5.44
C ILE A 178 0.33 -9.01 -5.13
N GLY A 179 0.85 -8.84 -3.92
CA GLY A 179 2.03 -9.56 -3.43
C GLY A 179 1.83 -11.07 -3.25
N ALA A 180 2.95 -11.78 -3.13
CA ALA A 180 2.97 -13.24 -2.97
C ALA A 180 2.23 -13.72 -1.71
N THR A 181 2.33 -12.97 -0.60
CA THR A 181 1.63 -13.27 0.66
C THR A 181 0.12 -13.20 0.50
N ALA A 182 -0.39 -12.14 -0.15
CA ALA A 182 -1.81 -11.99 -0.43
C ALA A 182 -2.31 -13.10 -1.36
N LYS A 183 -1.55 -13.40 -2.42
CA LYS A 183 -1.85 -14.51 -3.33
C LYS A 183 -1.96 -15.84 -2.58
N GLN A 184 -1.02 -16.15 -1.70
CA GLN A 184 -1.06 -17.37 -0.91
C GLN A 184 -2.27 -17.42 0.02
N LYS A 185 -2.61 -16.29 0.67
CA LYS A 185 -3.82 -16.18 1.50
C LYS A 185 -5.07 -16.54 0.69
N TYR A 186 -5.23 -15.98 -0.51
CA TYR A 186 -6.38 -16.27 -1.36
C TYR A 186 -6.39 -17.73 -1.85
N LEU A 187 -5.24 -18.32 -2.18
CA LEU A 187 -5.15 -19.74 -2.55
C LEU A 187 -5.51 -20.67 -1.38
N ASN A 188 -5.17 -20.30 -0.15
CA ASN A 188 -5.59 -21.05 1.03
C ASN A 188 -7.12 -21.00 1.17
N GLN A 189 -7.75 -19.85 0.93
CA GLN A 189 -9.21 -19.70 0.94
C GLN A 189 -9.89 -20.56 -0.14
N VAL A 190 -9.30 -20.64 -1.35
CA VAL A 190 -9.76 -21.57 -2.40
C VAL A 190 -9.70 -23.02 -1.92
N THR A 191 -8.60 -23.39 -1.26
CA THR A 191 -8.43 -24.77 -0.74
C THR A 191 -9.46 -25.08 0.34
N THR A 192 -9.73 -24.14 1.25
CA THR A 192 -10.81 -24.25 2.22
C THR A 192 -12.15 -24.44 1.52
N ALA A 193 -12.50 -23.58 0.56
CA ALA A 193 -13.74 -23.70 -0.20
C ALA A 193 -13.90 -25.08 -0.84
N LYS A 194 -12.86 -25.59 -1.53
CA LYS A 194 -12.87 -26.90 -2.18
C LYS A 194 -13.21 -28.05 -1.23
N SER A 195 -12.76 -28.00 0.03
CA SER A 195 -13.06 -29.05 1.03
C SER A 195 -14.54 -29.14 1.42
N HIS A 196 -15.34 -28.11 1.11
CA HIS A 196 -16.78 -28.08 1.36
C HIS A 196 -17.63 -28.37 0.11
N LEU A 197 -17.00 -28.63 -1.05
CA LEU A 197 -17.70 -28.88 -2.31
C LEU A 197 -17.76 -30.38 -2.61
N THR A 198 -18.94 -30.84 -3.04
CA THR A 198 -19.15 -32.21 -3.54
C THR A 198 -18.67 -32.38 -4.98
N GLU A 199 -18.77 -31.33 -5.78
CA GLU A 199 -18.24 -31.24 -7.15
C GLU A 199 -17.40 -29.97 -7.26
N ILE A 200 -16.18 -30.07 -7.79
CA ILE A 200 -15.29 -28.92 -7.97
C ILE A 200 -15.65 -28.23 -9.30
N PRO A 201 -16.09 -26.95 -9.28
CA PRO A 201 -16.35 -26.17 -10.48
C PRO A 201 -15.12 -26.11 -11.40
N GLU A 202 -15.33 -26.10 -12.71
CA GLU A 202 -14.24 -26.09 -13.70
C GLU A 202 -13.24 -24.94 -13.47
N ILE A 203 -13.72 -23.76 -13.11
CA ILE A 203 -12.87 -22.59 -12.81
C ILE A 203 -11.96 -22.81 -11.60
N LEU A 204 -12.29 -23.76 -10.72
CA LEU A 204 -11.52 -24.10 -9.54
C LEU A 204 -10.68 -25.37 -9.73
N LYS A 205 -10.79 -26.11 -10.85
CA LYS A 205 -9.94 -27.29 -11.08
C LYS A 205 -8.49 -26.86 -11.33
#